data_AF-Q9VP19-F1
#
_entry.id   AF-Q9VP19-F1
#
_cell.length_a   1.000
_cell.length_b   1.000
_cell.length_c   1.000
_cell.angle_alpha   90.00
_cell.angle_beta   90.00
_cell.angle_gamma   90.00
#
_symmetry.space_group_name_H-M   'P 1'
#
loop_
_entity.id
_entity.type
_entity.pdbx_description
1 polymer ?
#
loop_
_entity_poly.entity_id
_entity_poly.type
_entity_poly.pdbx_seq_one_letter_code
_entity_poly.pdbx_strand_id
1 'polypeptide(L)' 'MFQNSAARLLVPAMRSAMQSRCQSVVSGPPTQRISTAEKVILGGGMCAASLFIPAWVLYHIRDYKGDK' A
#
# COMPACT_ATOMS: atom_id res chain seq x y z
N MET A 1 36.16 22.23 -10.04
CA MET A 1 36.24 20.78 -10.34
C MET A 1 35.01 19.94 -9.91
N PHE A 2 34.00 20.49 -9.20
CA PHE A 2 32.88 19.69 -8.66
C PHE A 2 31.73 19.36 -9.64
N GLN A 3 31.67 19.98 -10.84
CA GLN A 3 30.56 19.78 -11.79
C GLN A 3 30.45 18.33 -12.31
N ASN A 4 31.57 17.62 -12.48
CA ASN A 4 31.55 16.26 -13.01
C ASN A 4 31.08 15.21 -11.98
N SER A 5 31.12 15.52 -10.68
CA SER A 5 30.73 14.60 -9.62
C SER A 5 29.21 14.41 -9.55
N ALA A 6 28.45 15.50 -9.74
CA ALA A 6 26.99 15.45 -9.69
C ALA A 6 26.41 14.54 -10.78
N ALA A 7 26.93 14.65 -12.02
CA ALA A 7 26.50 13.81 -13.13
C ALA A 7 26.73 12.32 -12.86
N ARG A 8 27.87 11.95 -12.27
CA ARG A 8 28.19 10.54 -11.96
C ARG A 8 27.29 9.93 -10.90
N LEU A 9 26.77 10.72 -9.96
CA LEU A 9 25.85 10.25 -8.93
C LEU A 9 24.39 10.24 -9.42
N LEU A 10 24.01 11.22 -10.24
CA LEU A 10 22.64 11.33 -10.77
C LEU A 10 22.33 10.24 -11.79
N VAL A 11 23.26 9.89 -12.68
CA VAL A 11 22.99 8.92 -13.76
C VAL A 11 22.56 7.54 -13.24
N PRO A 12 23.24 6.92 -12.26
CA PRO A 12 22.79 5.65 -11.67
C PRO A 12 21.44 5.79 -10.95
N ALA A 13 21.24 6.87 -10.19
CA ALA A 13 19.99 7.11 -9.47
C ALA A 13 18.79 7.24 -10.43
N MET A 14 18.96 7.98 -11.53
CA MET A 14 17.94 8.13 -12.57
C MET A 14 17.66 6.80 -13.29
N ARG A 15 18.69 6.00 -13.58
CA ARG A 15 18.51 4.68 -14.19
C ARG A 15 17.72 3.74 -13.30
N SER A 16 18.06 3.67 -12.01
CA SER A 16 17.31 2.86 -11.04
C SER A 16 15.86 3.33 -10.92
N ALA A 17 15.64 4.65 -10.86
CA ALA A 17 14.29 5.22 -10.82
C ALA A 17 13.47 4.90 -12.09
N MET A 18 14.11 4.91 -13.27
CA MET A 18 13.47 4.59 -14.53
C MET A 18 13.18 3.09 -14.68
N GLN A 19 14.09 2.22 -14.23
CA GLN A 19 13.84 0.78 -14.16
C GLN A 19 12.66 0.45 -13.22
N SER A 20 12.54 1.15 -12.09
CA SER A 20 11.38 1.02 -11.20
C SER A 20 10.07 1.48 -11.84
N ARG A 21 10.10 2.39 -12.83
CA ARG A 21 8.90 2.82 -13.57
C ARG A 21 8.52 1.86 -14.70
N CYS A 22 9.50 1.21 -15.31
CA CYS A 22 9.30 0.21 -16.36
C CYS A 22 9.02 -1.20 -15.80
N GLN A 23 8.49 -1.31 -14.57
CA GLN A 23 8.07 -2.60 -14.05
C GLN A 23 6.89 -3.14 -14.86
N SER A 24 7.03 -4.39 -15.31
CA SER A 24 6.00 -5.09 -16.08
C SER A 24 4.70 -5.17 -15.29
N VAL A 25 3.55 -5.18 -15.98
CA VAL A 25 2.22 -5.41 -15.36
C VAL A 25 2.15 -6.72 -14.58
N VAL A 26 3.04 -7.66 -14.92
CA VAL A 26 3.28 -8.87 -14.14
C VAL A 26 4.34 -8.54 -13.09
N SER A 27 3.91 -8.45 -11.83
CA SER A 27 4.84 -8.39 -10.71
C SER A 27 5.72 -9.63 -10.71
N GLY A 28 7.04 -9.41 -10.61
CA GLY A 28 7.96 -10.49 -10.31
C GLY A 28 7.71 -11.06 -8.91
N PRO A 29 8.41 -12.15 -8.52
CA PRO A 29 8.28 -12.71 -7.18
C PRO A 29 8.62 -11.65 -6.12
N PRO A 30 7.94 -11.63 -4.95
CA PRO A 30 8.23 -10.69 -3.88
C PRO A 30 9.71 -10.76 -3.46
N THR A 31 10.40 -9.62 -3.48
CA THR A 31 11.80 -9.53 -3.05
C THR A 31 11.93 -9.50 -1.53
N GLN A 32 10.90 -9.04 -0.83
CA GLN A 32 10.85 -8.96 0.62
C GLN A 32 9.78 -9.90 1.16
N ARG A 33 10.17 -10.75 2.12
CA ARG A 33 9.23 -11.62 2.82
C ARG A 33 8.50 -10.82 3.89
N ILE A 34 7.18 -10.78 3.77
CA ILE A 34 6.30 -10.26 4.83
C ILE A 34 6.29 -11.25 5.99
N SER A 35 6.48 -10.74 7.21
CA SER A 35 6.45 -11.57 8.42
C SER A 35 5.06 -12.18 8.65
N THR A 36 4.99 -13.34 9.31
CA THR A 36 3.69 -13.97 9.62
C THR A 36 2.82 -13.08 10.50
N ALA A 37 3.44 -12.38 11.46
CA ALA A 37 2.75 -11.45 12.35
C ALA A 37 2.09 -10.31 11.56
N GLU A 38 2.83 -9.70 10.62
CA GLU A 38 2.30 -8.64 9.76
C GLU A 38 1.14 -9.14 8.89
N LYS A 39 1.24 -10.35 8.32
CA LYS A 39 0.13 -10.96 7.58
C LYS A 39 -1.13 -11.15 8.43
N VAL A 40 -0.96 -11.58 9.67
CA VAL A 40 -2.09 -11.77 10.61
C VAL A 40 -2.71 -10.44 11.00
N ILE A 41 -1.90 -9.41 11.27
CA ILE A 41 -2.39 -8.07 11.61
C ILE A 41 -3.13 -7.44 10.43
N LEU A 42 -2.52 -7.46 9.23
CA LEU A 42 -3.14 -6.90 8.03
C LEU A 42 -4.41 -7.68 7.65
N GLY A 43 -4.31 -9.01 7.54
CA GLY A 43 -5.45 -9.87 7.19
C GLY A 43 -6.56 -9.81 8.23
N GLY A 44 -6.22 -9.88 9.51
CA GLY A 44 -7.16 -9.78 10.63
C GLY A 44 -7.84 -8.41 10.70
N GLY A 45 -7.07 -7.33 10.52
CA GLY A 45 -7.60 -5.97 10.45
C GLY A 45 -8.55 -5.76 9.27
N MET A 46 -8.21 -6.28 8.10
CA MET A 46 -9.08 -6.26 6.92
C MET A 46 -10.38 -7.05 7.16
N CYS A 47 -10.29 -8.26 7.75
CA CYS A 47 -11.46 -9.06 8.07
C CYS A 47 -12.36 -8.36 9.10
N ALA A 48 -11.78 -7.85 10.19
CA ALA A 48 -12.52 -7.14 11.23
C ALA A 48 -13.20 -5.88 10.66
N ALA A 49 -12.48 -5.07 9.88
CA ALA A 49 -13.04 -3.87 9.25
C ALA A 49 -14.19 -4.21 8.28
N SER A 50 -14.02 -5.29 7.49
CA SER A 50 -15.04 -5.73 6.53
C SER A 50 -16.36 -6.17 7.18
N LEU A 51 -16.33 -6.59 8.45
CA LEU A 51 -17.51 -6.99 9.21
C LEU A 51 -18.04 -5.87 10.10
N PHE A 52 -17.16 -5.16 10.79
CA PHE A 52 -17.53 -4.17 11.80
C PHE A 52 -18.18 -2.92 11.18
N ILE A 53 -17.63 -2.42 10.07
CA ILE A 53 -18.15 -1.22 9.39
C ILE A 53 -19.61 -1.45 8.93
N PRO A 54 -19.94 -2.50 8.13
CA PRO A 54 -21.33 -2.71 7.74
C PRO A 54 -22.23 -3.10 8.92
N ALA A 55 -21.73 -3.84 9.92
CA ALA A 55 -22.51 -4.14 11.11
C ALA A 55 -22.89 -2.86 11.89
N TRP A 56 -21.97 -1.90 12.00
CA TRP A 56 -22.22 -0.60 12.61
C TRP A 56 -23.29 0.20 11.84
N VAL A 57 -23.18 0.23 10.50
CA VAL A 57 -24.18 0.88 9.64
C VAL A 57 -25.56 0.23 9.81
N LEU A 58 -25.63 -1.10 9.87
CA LEU A 58 -26.88 -1.82 10.10
C LEU A 58 -27.46 -1.56 11.49
N TYR A 59 -26.62 -1.47 12.52
CA TYR A 59 -27.05 -1.15 13.88
C TYR A 59 -27.68 0.25 13.95
N HIS A 60 -27.06 1.23 13.29
CA HIS A 60 -27.55 2.61 13.25
C HIS A 60 -28.56 2.91 12.14
N ILE A 61 -29.01 1.91 11.38
CA ILE A 61 -29.93 2.15 10.26
C ILE A 61 -31.24 2.81 10.68
N ARG A 62 -31.64 2.63 11.95
CA ARG A 62 -32.83 3.25 12.53
C ARG A 62 -32.65 4.75 12.75
N ASP A 63 -31.45 5.19 13.09
CA ASP A 63 -31.12 6.60 13.31
C ASP A 63 -31.02 7.36 11.99
N TYR A 64 -30.82 6.65 10.87
CA TYR A 64 -30.81 7.24 9.52
C TYR A 64 -32.20 7.49 8.96
N LYS A 65 -33.24 6.84 9.49
CA LYS A 65 -34.62 7.25 9.22
C LYS A 65 -34.84 8.52 10.01
N GLY A 66 -34.75 9.68 9.35
CA GLY A 66 -34.99 11.00 9.94
C GLY A 66 -36.42 11.24 10.45
N ASP A 67 -37.09 10.21 10.97
CA ASP A 67 -38.42 10.29 11.58
C ASP A 67 -38.29 10.60 13.08
N LYS A 68 -37.99 11.86 13.39
CA LYS A 68 -38.60 12.74 14.41
C LYS A 68 -37.67 13.91 14.78
#